data_AF-R9AIP2-F1
#
_entry.id   AF-R9AIP2-F1
#
_cell.length_a   1.000
_cell.length_b   1.000
_cell.length_c   1.000
_cell.angle_alpha   90.00
_cell.angle_beta   90.00
_cell.angle_gamma   90.00
#
_symmetry.space_group_name_H-M   'P 1'
#
loop_
_entity.id
_entity.type
_entity.pdbx_description
1 polymer ?
#
loop_
_entity_poly.entity_id
_entity_poly.type
_entity_poly.pdbx_seq_one_letter_code
_entity_poly.pdbx_strand_id
1 'polypeptide(L)'
;MSRIPNFTKGVEYWNATEATYNGVLGGFGLGTLPRVDAQSSRMMILKLLPRLSQTKSIMSPNGGDAQHIKHTRALEAGAGVGRVSTDVLLYYSNHVELVEPTKKFTDVARERLSVHDKVKEGSTWVVKEIGLQSWQPEGVYDLIWSQWCIPHLSDEELVTYLNKAKKALRRYESNDKYFGQDGLVVVKENICSDSDYTLFDDEDSSITRSHQAYLDIFDKAGMSIVYQEVQLGFPKELYPVRVYALSSTITMRVRVRSLEAERINFVLENADLPLANALRRILIADLPTMAIDSVKIEENSSVLVDEFISHRLGMVPLISTACDKLINYNRDCVCMDSCPKCSVVLGLNIKCTTPETILVTSNHLQVISQEALDTSGNAIDPPIGLSSDFGLPINYHLEDVHPITICKLRQGQELRITCLAKKGINKEHAKWGPTSAVGFEYDPYNKFKHTSYWYEQDERSEWPLSSNATEETPPEDSNDVNHPAQSNDSEPRNFYFDVEGTGALQPKDMLLSAFAELQNKLAAIVLALDHPADQQGDMNSGNLVEGMDNTTGGAGASGVQALDDWAVNTAQGFDWS
;
A
#
# COMPACT_ATOMS: atom_id res chain seq x y z
N MET A 1 -10.48 -1.63 -41.32
CA MET A 1 -9.79 -2.86 -40.88
C MET A 1 -8.59 -2.40 -40.08
N SER A 2 -8.43 -2.83 -38.82
CA SER A 2 -7.21 -2.52 -38.08
C SER A 2 -6.03 -3.20 -38.77
N ARG A 3 -4.91 -2.47 -38.92
CA ARG A 3 -3.67 -3.04 -39.46
C ARG A 3 -3.06 -3.94 -38.39
N ILE A 4 -2.55 -5.10 -38.81
CA ILE A 4 -1.98 -6.12 -37.93
C ILE A 4 -0.46 -6.19 -38.20
N PRO A 5 0.39 -6.37 -37.17
CA PRO A 5 1.83 -6.52 -37.35
C PRO A 5 2.19 -7.66 -38.31
N ASN A 6 3.15 -7.42 -39.19
CA ASN A 6 3.74 -8.43 -40.06
C ASN A 6 5.10 -8.86 -39.49
N PHE A 7 5.17 -10.11 -39.03
CA PHE A 7 6.36 -10.68 -38.41
C PHE A 7 7.62 -10.57 -39.28
N THR A 8 7.51 -10.91 -40.58
CA THR A 8 8.66 -10.87 -41.50
C THR A 8 9.21 -9.46 -41.65
N LYS A 9 8.32 -8.45 -41.81
CA LYS A 9 8.73 -7.05 -41.90
C LYS A 9 9.42 -6.55 -40.63
N GLY A 10 8.88 -6.90 -39.45
CA GLY A 10 9.52 -6.54 -38.17
C GLY A 10 10.92 -7.15 -38.05
N VAL A 11 11.09 -8.42 -38.42
CA VAL A 11 12.41 -9.08 -38.43
C VAL A 11 13.36 -8.44 -39.45
N GLU A 12 12.88 -8.03 -40.62
CA GLU A 12 13.68 -7.30 -41.63
C GLU A 12 14.18 -5.95 -41.10
N TYR A 13 13.31 -5.17 -40.46
CA TYR A 13 13.65 -3.90 -39.82
C TYR A 13 14.76 -4.09 -38.77
N TRP A 14 14.54 -5.00 -37.81
CA TRP A 14 15.53 -5.27 -36.77
C TRP A 14 16.82 -5.88 -37.32
N ASN A 15 16.76 -6.63 -38.42
CA ASN A 15 17.94 -7.08 -39.18
C ASN A 15 18.72 -5.95 -39.87
N ALA A 16 18.15 -4.76 -40.04
CA ALA A 16 18.88 -3.57 -40.49
C ALA A 16 19.52 -2.77 -39.34
N THR A 17 18.98 -2.85 -38.12
CA THR A 17 19.42 -2.07 -36.94
C THR A 17 20.80 -2.50 -36.39
N GLU A 18 21.64 -1.58 -35.94
CA GLU A 18 22.94 -1.95 -35.36
C GLU A 18 22.80 -2.87 -34.12
N ALA A 19 23.59 -3.95 -34.04
CA ALA A 19 23.56 -4.92 -32.93
C ALA A 19 24.34 -4.41 -31.69
N THR A 20 24.01 -3.21 -31.24
CA THR A 20 24.60 -2.57 -30.05
C THR A 20 23.50 -2.05 -29.13
N TYR A 21 23.85 -1.66 -27.90
CA TYR A 21 22.91 -0.94 -27.02
C TYR A 21 22.39 0.32 -27.67
N ASN A 22 23.25 1.03 -28.41
CA ASN A 22 22.85 2.25 -29.07
C ASN A 22 21.85 1.99 -30.20
N GLY A 23 22.09 0.96 -31.02
CA GLY A 23 21.18 0.56 -32.09
C GLY A 23 19.81 0.14 -31.58
N VAL A 24 19.74 -0.81 -30.64
CA VAL A 24 18.46 -1.33 -30.12
C VAL A 24 17.69 -0.33 -29.27
N LEU A 25 18.33 0.76 -28.82
CA LEU A 25 17.70 1.85 -28.06
C LEU A 25 17.47 3.10 -28.91
N GLY A 26 17.52 3.00 -30.24
CA GLY A 26 17.23 4.12 -31.14
C GLY A 26 18.17 5.32 -30.96
N GLY A 27 19.44 5.09 -30.63
CA GLY A 27 20.45 6.13 -30.43
C GLY A 27 20.65 6.61 -28.99
N PHE A 28 19.92 6.05 -28.03
CA PHE A 28 20.00 6.45 -26.61
C PHE A 28 20.88 5.53 -25.74
N GLY A 29 21.59 4.56 -26.35
CA GLY A 29 22.34 3.55 -25.61
C GLY A 29 23.68 3.98 -25.05
N LEU A 30 24.22 5.13 -25.47
CA LEU A 30 25.46 5.71 -24.93
C LEU A 30 25.21 6.65 -23.73
N GLY A 31 23.96 7.00 -23.47
CA GLY A 31 23.57 7.91 -22.40
C GLY A 31 23.30 7.20 -21.07
N THR A 32 22.54 7.87 -20.20
CA THR A 32 22.13 7.32 -18.90
C THR A 32 20.97 6.33 -19.01
N LEU A 33 20.27 6.29 -20.14
CA LEU A 33 19.05 5.50 -20.35
C LEU A 33 19.22 4.02 -19.98
N PRO A 34 20.25 3.27 -20.45
CA PRO A 34 20.40 1.85 -20.10
C PRO A 34 20.51 1.62 -18.58
N ARG A 35 21.22 2.52 -17.89
CA ARG A 35 21.45 2.42 -16.44
C ARG A 35 20.19 2.72 -15.65
N VAL A 36 19.48 3.80 -16.01
CA VAL A 36 18.21 4.18 -15.37
C VAL A 36 17.17 3.07 -15.57
N ASP A 37 17.06 2.56 -16.80
CA ASP A 37 16.14 1.47 -17.16
C ASP A 37 16.39 0.20 -16.33
N ALA A 38 17.65 -0.26 -16.27
CA ALA A 38 18.03 -1.45 -15.54
C ALA A 38 17.87 -1.29 -14.02
N GLN A 39 18.27 -0.14 -13.46
CA GLN A 39 18.19 0.12 -12.03
C GLN A 39 16.75 0.16 -11.54
N SER A 40 15.86 0.90 -12.20
CA SER A 40 14.43 0.92 -11.85
C SER A 40 13.80 -0.47 -11.92
N SER A 41 14.12 -1.25 -12.98
CA SER A 41 13.61 -2.60 -13.18
C SER A 41 14.04 -3.56 -12.06
N ARG A 42 15.32 -3.50 -11.66
CA ARG A 42 15.86 -4.28 -10.53
C ARG A 42 15.14 -3.97 -9.21
N MET A 43 14.93 -2.69 -8.90
CA MET A 43 14.31 -2.30 -7.63
C MET A 43 12.85 -2.73 -7.58
N MET A 44 12.15 -2.62 -8.70
CA MET A 44 10.78 -3.11 -8.83
C MET A 44 10.68 -4.62 -8.65
N ILE A 45 11.56 -5.42 -9.27
CA ILE A 45 11.57 -6.88 -9.08
C ILE A 45 11.79 -7.25 -7.61
N LEU A 46 12.73 -6.62 -6.92
CA LEU A 46 12.97 -6.91 -5.49
C LEU A 46 11.79 -6.51 -4.59
N LYS A 47 11.10 -5.42 -4.94
CA LYS A 47 9.89 -4.98 -4.23
C LYS A 47 8.76 -5.99 -4.37
N LEU A 48 8.60 -6.59 -5.56
CA LEU A 48 7.48 -7.49 -5.86
C LEU A 48 7.78 -8.96 -5.57
N LEU A 49 9.04 -9.39 -5.72
CA LEU A 49 9.51 -10.76 -5.53
C LEU A 49 10.76 -10.78 -4.63
N PRO A 50 10.64 -10.37 -3.36
CA PRO A 50 11.78 -10.33 -2.42
C PRO A 50 12.44 -11.70 -2.24
N ARG A 51 11.70 -12.80 -2.44
CA ARG A 51 12.26 -14.17 -2.44
C ARG A 51 13.35 -14.44 -3.48
N LEU A 52 13.44 -13.62 -4.53
CA LEU A 52 14.46 -13.72 -5.56
C LEU A 52 15.77 -12.99 -5.18
N SER A 53 15.81 -12.33 -4.02
CA SER A 53 17.02 -11.70 -3.51
C SER A 53 18.16 -12.72 -3.35
N GLN A 54 19.28 -12.45 -4.03
CA GLN A 54 20.51 -13.24 -3.91
C GLN A 54 21.48 -12.68 -2.85
N THR A 55 21.14 -11.56 -2.20
CA THR A 55 21.96 -10.94 -1.16
C THR A 55 21.54 -11.44 0.21
N LYS A 56 22.51 -11.86 1.04
CA LYS A 56 22.27 -12.22 2.44
C LYS A 56 21.72 -11.02 3.20
N SER A 57 20.69 -11.24 4.01
CA SER A 57 20.15 -10.21 4.88
C SER A 57 21.19 -9.80 5.92
N ILE A 58 21.44 -8.49 6.03
CA ILE A 58 22.32 -7.93 7.09
C ILE A 58 21.72 -8.22 8.48
N MET A 59 20.38 -8.29 8.58
CA MET A 59 19.66 -8.55 9.82
C MET A 59 19.67 -10.04 10.23
N SER A 60 20.11 -10.95 9.34
CA SER A 60 20.26 -12.38 9.66
C SER A 60 21.50 -12.95 8.98
N PRO A 61 22.71 -12.64 9.49
CA PRO A 61 23.98 -13.05 8.87
C PRO A 61 24.19 -14.57 8.87
N ASN A 62 23.58 -15.25 9.86
CA ASN A 62 23.71 -16.69 10.12
C ASN A 62 22.51 -17.52 9.64
N GLY A 63 21.51 -16.91 9.01
CA GLY A 63 20.47 -17.66 8.31
C GLY A 63 21.14 -18.49 7.22
N GLY A 64 21.23 -19.80 7.42
CA GLY A 64 21.98 -20.70 6.53
C GLY A 64 21.51 -20.65 5.06
N ASP A 65 22.15 -21.43 4.19
CA ASP A 65 21.85 -21.57 2.75
C ASP A 65 20.37 -21.88 2.38
N ALA A 66 19.49 -22.00 3.38
CA ALA A 66 18.04 -22.15 3.29
C ALA A 66 17.27 -20.86 2.88
N GLN A 67 17.93 -19.71 2.68
CA GLN A 67 17.26 -18.48 2.21
C GLN A 67 17.09 -18.41 0.68
N HIS A 68 17.93 -19.09 -0.10
CA HIS A 68 17.94 -18.94 -1.56
C HIS A 68 17.22 -20.07 -2.28
N ILE A 69 16.28 -19.72 -3.17
CA ILE A 69 15.65 -20.68 -4.08
C ILE A 69 16.75 -21.21 -5.01
N LYS A 70 17.12 -22.48 -4.86
CA LYS A 70 18.26 -23.09 -5.59
C LYS A 70 18.08 -23.07 -7.12
N HIS A 71 16.84 -23.10 -7.59
CA HIS A 71 16.50 -23.15 -9.01
C HIS A 71 15.48 -22.08 -9.37
N THR A 72 15.95 -20.87 -9.63
CA THR A 72 15.16 -19.77 -10.17
C THR A 72 15.27 -19.72 -11.68
N ARG A 73 14.17 -19.43 -12.37
CA ARG A 73 14.11 -19.41 -13.84
C ARG A 73 13.44 -18.15 -14.36
N ALA A 74 14.08 -17.47 -15.31
CA ALA A 74 13.54 -16.28 -15.97
C ALA A 74 13.47 -16.46 -17.49
N LEU A 75 12.51 -15.79 -18.12
CA LEU A 75 12.40 -15.65 -19.57
C LEU A 75 12.61 -14.18 -19.96
N GLU A 76 13.43 -13.91 -20.97
CA GLU A 76 13.46 -12.65 -21.70
C GLU A 76 12.80 -12.84 -23.08
N ALA A 77 11.61 -12.27 -23.24
CA ALA A 77 10.88 -12.21 -24.50
C ALA A 77 11.34 -10.98 -25.29
N GLY A 78 11.85 -11.19 -26.50
CA GLY A 78 12.47 -10.14 -27.32
C GLY A 78 13.81 -9.71 -26.75
N ALA A 79 14.73 -10.67 -26.60
CA ALA A 79 15.95 -10.41 -25.84
C ALA A 79 16.92 -9.43 -26.52
N GLY A 80 16.77 -9.17 -27.82
CA GLY A 80 17.68 -8.34 -28.58
C GLY A 80 19.13 -8.76 -28.33
N VAL A 81 19.97 -7.80 -27.96
CA VAL A 81 21.40 -8.04 -27.66
C VAL A 81 21.66 -8.56 -26.23
N GLY A 82 20.64 -9.07 -25.54
CA GLY A 82 20.73 -9.67 -24.20
C GLY A 82 20.83 -8.68 -23.05
N ARG A 83 20.37 -7.44 -23.24
CA ARG A 83 20.52 -6.35 -22.28
C ARG A 83 19.76 -6.61 -20.98
N VAL A 84 18.50 -7.06 -21.05
CA VAL A 84 17.73 -7.29 -19.83
C VAL A 84 18.22 -8.56 -19.12
N SER A 85 18.63 -9.58 -19.86
CA SER A 85 19.31 -10.76 -19.31
C SER A 85 20.51 -10.38 -18.44
N THR A 86 21.45 -9.62 -18.98
CA THR A 86 22.68 -9.26 -18.26
C THR A 86 22.45 -8.22 -17.18
N ASP A 87 21.65 -7.20 -17.50
CA ASP A 87 21.53 -6.02 -16.67
C ASP A 87 20.34 -6.12 -15.71
N VAL A 88 19.51 -7.16 -15.75
CA VAL A 88 18.37 -7.30 -14.83
C VAL A 88 18.20 -8.75 -14.37
N LEU A 89 17.95 -9.70 -15.27
CA LEU A 89 17.46 -11.03 -14.91
C LEU A 89 18.51 -11.89 -14.21
N LEU A 90 19.77 -11.83 -14.61
CA LEU A 90 20.86 -12.58 -13.96
C LEU A 90 21.12 -12.18 -12.50
N TYR A 91 20.56 -11.05 -12.03
CA TYR A 91 20.62 -10.67 -10.62
C TYR A 91 19.63 -11.45 -9.74
N TYR A 92 18.62 -12.07 -10.36
CA TYR A 92 17.47 -12.70 -9.68
C TYR A 92 17.26 -14.16 -10.09
N SER A 93 17.87 -14.58 -11.20
CA SER A 93 17.69 -15.91 -11.76
C SER A 93 19.01 -16.63 -12.03
N ASN A 94 19.03 -17.94 -11.76
CA ASN A 94 20.15 -18.82 -12.08
C ASN A 94 20.00 -19.43 -13.49
N HIS A 95 18.82 -19.31 -14.11
CA HIS A 95 18.58 -19.76 -15.47
C HIS A 95 17.83 -18.70 -16.26
N VAL A 96 18.39 -18.23 -17.38
CA VAL A 96 17.72 -17.28 -18.27
C VAL A 96 17.49 -17.90 -19.65
N GLU A 97 16.23 -17.97 -20.05
CA GLU A 97 15.84 -18.34 -21.41
C GLU A 97 15.60 -17.05 -22.21
N LEU A 98 16.25 -16.93 -23.36
CA LEU A 98 16.15 -15.78 -24.26
C LEU A 98 15.38 -16.20 -25.51
N VAL A 99 14.35 -15.45 -25.88
CA VAL A 99 13.60 -15.65 -27.13
C VAL A 99 13.79 -14.41 -28.00
N GLU A 100 14.41 -14.59 -29.16
CA GLU A 100 14.75 -13.49 -30.07
C GLU A 100 14.85 -14.02 -31.51
N PRO A 101 14.04 -13.53 -32.46
CA PRO A 101 14.07 -14.01 -33.84
C PRO A 101 15.30 -13.53 -34.65
N THR A 102 15.97 -12.46 -34.24
CA THR A 102 17.06 -11.84 -35.00
C THR A 102 18.43 -12.44 -34.66
N LYS A 103 18.97 -13.28 -35.55
CA LYS A 103 20.23 -14.02 -35.29
C LYS A 103 21.41 -13.12 -34.88
N LYS A 104 21.65 -12.02 -35.59
CA LYS A 104 22.78 -11.12 -35.26
C LYS A 104 22.70 -10.56 -33.83
N PHE A 105 21.48 -10.38 -33.29
CA PHE A 105 21.28 -9.94 -31.93
C PHE A 105 21.56 -11.08 -30.94
N THR A 106 21.08 -12.28 -31.26
CA THR A 106 21.39 -13.48 -30.45
C THR A 106 22.87 -13.81 -30.39
N ASP A 107 23.63 -13.57 -31.46
CA ASP A 107 25.08 -13.77 -31.46
C ASP A 107 25.78 -12.83 -30.46
N VAL A 108 25.38 -11.56 -30.43
CA VAL A 108 25.87 -10.58 -29.44
C VAL A 108 25.42 -10.94 -28.02
N ALA A 109 24.18 -11.40 -27.85
CA ALA A 109 23.67 -11.85 -26.56
C ALA A 109 24.48 -13.04 -26.01
N ARG A 110 24.80 -14.03 -26.86
CA ARG A 110 25.64 -15.19 -26.50
C ARG A 110 27.04 -14.76 -26.07
N GLU A 111 27.67 -13.90 -26.86
CA GLU A 111 29.01 -13.38 -26.54
C GLU A 111 29.01 -12.69 -25.17
N ARG A 112 28.06 -11.77 -24.94
CA ARG A 112 27.91 -11.09 -23.65
C ARG A 112 27.71 -12.06 -22.50
N LEU A 113 26.75 -12.99 -22.62
CA LEU A 113 26.47 -13.97 -21.59
C LEU A 113 27.66 -14.89 -21.30
N SER A 114 28.52 -15.17 -22.28
CA SER A 114 29.71 -16.01 -22.09
C SER A 114 30.79 -15.37 -21.21
N VAL A 115 30.84 -14.04 -21.13
CA VAL A 115 31.90 -13.30 -20.43
C VAL A 115 31.39 -12.43 -19.28
N HIS A 116 30.09 -12.35 -19.07
CA HIS A 116 29.51 -11.43 -18.08
C HIS A 116 29.72 -11.91 -16.64
N ASP A 117 30.26 -11.06 -15.78
CA ASP A 117 30.61 -11.36 -14.38
C ASP A 117 29.46 -11.89 -13.50
N LYS A 118 28.20 -11.66 -13.92
CA LYS A 118 27.01 -12.15 -13.21
C LYS A 118 26.61 -13.58 -13.57
N VAL A 119 27.20 -14.15 -14.61
CA VAL A 119 27.07 -15.58 -14.91
C VAL A 119 28.00 -16.33 -13.95
N LYS A 120 27.47 -16.67 -12.77
CA LYS A 120 28.19 -17.41 -11.72
C LYS A 120 28.28 -18.90 -12.08
N GLU A 121 29.18 -19.63 -11.42
CA GLU A 121 29.24 -21.10 -11.49
C GLU A 121 27.86 -21.72 -11.18
N GLY A 122 27.33 -22.51 -12.13
CA GLY A 122 25.98 -23.09 -12.07
C GLY A 122 24.87 -22.26 -12.73
N SER A 123 25.16 -21.04 -13.21
CA SER A 123 24.21 -20.27 -14.02
C SER A 123 24.09 -20.89 -15.41
N THR A 124 22.89 -20.98 -15.95
CA THR A 124 22.63 -21.53 -17.28
C THR A 124 21.81 -20.57 -18.12
N TRP A 125 21.98 -20.63 -19.42
CA TRP A 125 21.18 -19.83 -20.34
C TRP A 125 20.95 -20.56 -21.65
N VAL A 126 19.81 -20.30 -22.28
CA VAL A 126 19.42 -20.89 -23.56
C VAL A 126 18.89 -19.77 -24.44
N VAL A 127 19.30 -19.76 -25.71
CA VAL A 127 18.81 -18.80 -26.70
C VAL A 127 18.00 -19.51 -27.76
N LYS A 128 16.74 -19.11 -27.93
CA LYS A 128 15.81 -19.62 -28.94
C LYS A 128 15.62 -18.57 -30.04
N GLU A 129 16.12 -18.88 -31.22
CA GLU A 129 16.02 -18.05 -32.42
C GLU A 129 14.63 -18.17 -33.07
N ILE A 130 13.59 -17.78 -32.35
CA ILE A 130 12.18 -17.90 -32.77
C ILE A 130 11.40 -16.63 -32.43
N GLY A 131 10.30 -16.40 -33.14
CA GLY A 131 9.32 -15.36 -32.79
C GLY A 131 8.46 -15.77 -31.58
N LEU A 132 7.95 -14.78 -30.85
CA LEU A 132 7.09 -15.01 -29.67
C LEU A 132 5.79 -15.76 -30.01
N GLN A 133 5.29 -15.64 -31.24
CA GLN A 133 4.13 -16.41 -31.74
C GLN A 133 4.38 -17.93 -31.63
N SER A 134 5.63 -18.35 -31.88
CA SER A 134 6.07 -19.74 -31.91
C SER A 134 6.60 -20.23 -30.56
N TRP A 135 6.78 -19.33 -29.58
CA TRP A 135 7.30 -19.71 -28.28
C TRP A 135 6.35 -20.65 -27.53
N GLN A 136 6.95 -21.62 -26.85
CA GLN A 136 6.31 -22.54 -25.93
C GLN A 136 7.13 -22.60 -24.64
N PRO A 137 6.49 -22.54 -23.46
CA PRO A 137 7.19 -22.60 -22.19
C PRO A 137 7.81 -23.97 -21.97
N GLU A 138 9.09 -24.00 -21.61
CA GLU A 138 9.82 -25.24 -21.31
C GLU A 138 10.13 -25.34 -19.81
N GLY A 139 9.10 -25.24 -18.99
CA GLY A 139 9.18 -25.36 -17.55
C GLY A 139 8.40 -24.27 -16.83
N VAL A 140 8.80 -24.05 -15.57
CA VAL A 140 8.14 -23.11 -14.66
C VAL A 140 9.06 -21.92 -14.43
N TYR A 141 8.53 -20.70 -14.58
CA TYR A 141 9.26 -19.44 -14.51
C TYR A 141 8.86 -18.64 -13.28
N ASP A 142 9.86 -18.07 -12.63
CA ASP A 142 9.69 -17.09 -11.56
C ASP A 142 9.39 -15.70 -12.11
N LEU A 143 9.92 -15.40 -13.30
CA LEU A 143 9.76 -14.10 -13.95
C LEU A 143 9.76 -14.29 -15.47
N ILE A 144 8.75 -13.74 -16.14
CA ILE A 144 8.69 -13.65 -17.60
C ILE A 144 8.73 -12.18 -17.96
N TRP A 145 9.79 -11.72 -18.61
CA TRP A 145 10.01 -10.31 -18.94
C TRP A 145 9.79 -10.06 -20.43
N SER A 146 8.90 -9.14 -20.77
CA SER A 146 8.63 -8.70 -22.14
C SER A 146 8.90 -7.20 -22.25
N GLN A 147 9.84 -6.81 -23.12
CA GLN A 147 10.19 -5.41 -23.31
C GLN A 147 10.51 -5.12 -24.77
N TRP A 148 9.81 -4.12 -25.33
CA TRP A 148 9.89 -3.66 -26.72
C TRP A 148 9.78 -4.77 -27.77
N CYS A 149 8.89 -5.73 -27.51
CA CYS A 149 8.73 -6.90 -28.39
C CYS A 149 7.27 -7.26 -28.66
N ILE A 150 6.37 -7.04 -27.68
CA ILE A 150 4.95 -7.32 -27.85
C ILE A 150 4.20 -6.33 -28.78
N PRO A 151 4.73 -5.14 -29.14
CA PRO A 151 4.20 -4.34 -30.25
C PRO A 151 4.15 -5.09 -31.59
N HIS A 152 4.99 -6.11 -31.79
CA HIS A 152 4.99 -6.94 -33.01
C HIS A 152 3.98 -8.11 -32.97
N LEU A 153 3.16 -8.21 -31.92
CA LEU A 153 2.06 -9.16 -31.84
C LEU A 153 0.74 -8.44 -32.11
N SER A 154 -0.18 -9.10 -32.82
CA SER A 154 -1.59 -8.73 -32.81
C SER A 154 -2.20 -8.89 -31.41
N ASP A 155 -3.38 -8.31 -31.16
CA ASP A 155 -4.04 -8.46 -29.86
C ASP A 155 -4.38 -9.92 -29.54
N GLU A 156 -4.80 -10.70 -30.54
CA GLU A 156 -5.10 -12.15 -30.37
C GLU A 156 -3.84 -12.95 -30.05
N GLU A 157 -2.73 -12.66 -30.74
CA GLU A 157 -1.43 -13.29 -30.48
C GLU A 157 -0.89 -12.90 -29.10
N LEU A 158 -1.07 -11.64 -28.69
CA LEU A 158 -0.65 -11.16 -27.37
C LEU A 158 -1.45 -11.84 -26.26
N VAL A 159 -2.77 -11.94 -26.39
CA VAL A 159 -3.61 -12.71 -25.44
C VAL A 159 -3.18 -14.18 -25.40
N THR A 160 -2.86 -14.77 -26.55
CA THR A 160 -2.36 -16.16 -26.62
C THR A 160 -1.01 -16.31 -25.91
N TYR A 161 -0.09 -15.38 -26.13
CA TYR A 161 1.21 -15.34 -25.46
C TYR A 161 1.06 -15.20 -23.94
N LEU A 162 0.24 -14.26 -23.47
CA LEU A 162 -0.01 -14.04 -22.04
C LEU A 162 -0.65 -15.27 -21.39
N ASN A 163 -1.57 -15.95 -22.08
CA ASN A 163 -2.15 -17.21 -21.59
C ASN A 163 -1.12 -18.34 -21.45
N LYS A 164 -0.16 -18.44 -22.39
CA LYS A 164 0.97 -19.38 -22.27
C LYS A 164 1.87 -19.01 -21.08
N ALA A 165 2.22 -17.72 -20.97
CA ALA A 165 3.05 -17.19 -19.90
C ALA A 165 2.40 -17.44 -18.52
N LYS A 166 1.11 -17.11 -18.36
CA LYS A 166 0.29 -17.34 -17.16
C LYS A 166 0.33 -18.79 -16.66
N LYS A 167 0.29 -19.77 -17.57
CA LYS A 167 0.35 -21.20 -17.25
C LYS A 167 1.76 -21.66 -16.85
N ALA A 168 2.78 -20.94 -17.29
CA ALA A 168 4.17 -21.26 -17.03
C ALA A 168 4.72 -20.58 -15.77
N LEU A 169 3.96 -19.73 -15.08
CA LEU A 169 4.40 -19.07 -13.85
C LEU A 169 4.49 -20.06 -12.69
N ARG A 170 5.51 -19.87 -11.85
CA ARG A 170 5.64 -20.56 -10.57
C ARG A 170 4.46 -20.21 -9.67
N ARG A 171 3.89 -21.21 -9.02
CA ARG A 171 2.82 -21.04 -8.04
C ARG A 171 3.21 -21.65 -6.72
N TYR A 172 2.70 -21.06 -5.66
CA TYR A 172 2.85 -21.55 -4.30
C TYR A 172 1.47 -21.82 -3.70
N GLU A 173 1.34 -22.93 -3.00
CA GLU A 173 0.14 -23.30 -2.25
C GLU A 173 0.20 -22.75 -0.82
N SER A 174 -0.92 -22.77 -0.09
CA SER A 174 -1.03 -22.15 1.25
C SER A 174 0.00 -22.66 2.27
N ASN A 175 0.50 -23.88 2.07
CA ASN A 175 1.48 -24.52 2.95
C ASN A 175 2.94 -24.27 2.52
N ASP A 176 3.15 -23.61 1.37
CA ASP A 176 4.48 -23.28 0.88
C ASP A 176 5.03 -22.05 1.59
N LYS A 177 6.35 -22.09 1.86
CA LYS A 177 7.09 -20.97 2.47
C LYS A 177 6.92 -19.62 1.75
N TYR A 178 6.69 -19.66 0.45
CA TYR A 178 6.58 -18.47 -0.41
C TYR A 178 5.16 -18.24 -0.93
N PHE A 179 4.14 -18.76 -0.23
CA PHE A 179 2.73 -18.49 -0.55
C PHE A 179 2.48 -16.99 -0.74
N GLY A 180 1.73 -16.65 -1.81
CA GLY A 180 1.47 -15.25 -2.19
C GLY A 180 2.61 -14.55 -2.94
N GLN A 181 3.75 -15.20 -3.18
CA GLN A 181 4.84 -14.69 -4.01
C GLN A 181 4.99 -15.48 -5.33
N ASP A 182 3.88 -15.74 -6.02
CA ASP A 182 3.87 -16.42 -7.31
C ASP A 182 4.77 -15.73 -8.35
N GLY A 183 5.14 -16.45 -9.40
CA GLY A 183 5.87 -15.88 -10.52
C GLY A 183 5.06 -14.79 -11.23
N LEU A 184 5.75 -13.84 -11.85
CA LEU A 184 5.13 -12.69 -12.51
C LEU A 184 5.47 -12.62 -14.01
N VAL A 185 4.53 -12.10 -14.80
CA VAL A 185 4.82 -11.59 -16.16
C VAL A 185 5.00 -10.10 -16.06
N VAL A 186 6.11 -9.58 -16.57
CA VAL A 186 6.36 -8.14 -16.68
C VAL A 186 6.26 -7.72 -18.14
N VAL A 187 5.42 -6.72 -18.38
CA VAL A 187 5.29 -6.05 -19.67
C VAL A 187 5.82 -4.63 -19.51
N LYS A 188 6.88 -4.28 -20.24
CA LYS A 188 7.49 -2.94 -20.21
C LYS A 188 7.55 -2.35 -21.61
N GLU A 189 6.63 -1.45 -21.92
CA GLU A 189 6.39 -1.03 -23.30
C GLU A 189 6.12 0.47 -23.44
N ASN A 190 6.32 0.97 -24.67
CA ASN A 190 5.88 2.30 -25.07
C ASN A 190 4.34 2.37 -25.00
N ILE A 191 3.82 3.50 -24.52
CA ILE A 191 2.37 3.77 -24.52
C ILE A 191 2.02 5.02 -25.33
N CYS A 192 0.93 4.94 -26.10
CA CYS A 192 0.31 6.10 -26.74
C CYS A 192 -0.82 6.69 -25.88
N SER A 193 -1.47 7.75 -26.36
CA SER A 193 -2.63 8.34 -25.69
C SER A 193 -3.83 7.38 -25.70
N ASP A 194 -4.63 7.38 -24.64
CA ASP A 194 -5.91 6.65 -24.59
C ASP A 194 -6.91 7.15 -25.65
N SER A 195 -6.75 8.39 -26.15
CA SER A 195 -7.53 8.91 -27.28
C SER A 195 -7.25 8.19 -28.59
N ASP A 196 -6.00 7.76 -28.81
CA ASP A 196 -5.60 7.07 -30.03
C ASP A 196 -5.93 5.57 -29.97
N TYR A 197 -6.03 5.02 -28.74
CA TYR A 197 -6.20 3.61 -28.38
C TYR A 197 -5.05 2.70 -28.85
N THR A 198 -4.71 2.75 -30.14
CA THR A 198 -3.58 2.06 -30.79
C THR A 198 -3.01 2.90 -31.93
N LEU A 199 -1.69 2.97 -32.06
CA LEU A 199 -0.96 3.56 -33.19
C LEU A 199 -0.14 2.49 -33.90
N PHE A 200 -0.26 2.41 -35.22
CA PHE A 200 0.51 1.48 -36.05
C PHE A 200 1.73 2.21 -36.65
N ASP A 201 2.90 1.62 -36.54
CA ASP A 201 4.13 2.10 -37.17
C ASP A 201 4.42 1.28 -38.44
N ASP A 202 4.49 1.96 -39.58
CA ASP A 202 4.72 1.34 -40.88
C ASP A 202 6.21 0.99 -41.12
N GLU A 203 7.16 1.58 -40.37
CA GLU A 203 8.60 1.33 -40.54
C GLU A 203 9.02 -0.03 -39.99
N ASP A 204 8.63 -0.34 -38.74
CA ASP A 204 8.97 -1.59 -38.06
C ASP A 204 7.79 -2.58 -37.99
N SER A 205 6.64 -2.19 -38.57
CA SER A 205 5.42 -2.98 -38.58
C SER A 205 4.94 -3.36 -37.17
N SER A 206 4.90 -2.41 -36.25
CA SER A 206 4.49 -2.61 -34.86
C SER A 206 3.23 -1.82 -34.46
N ILE A 207 2.62 -2.19 -33.34
CA ILE A 207 1.51 -1.46 -32.70
C ILE A 207 1.95 -0.92 -31.34
N THR A 208 1.95 0.40 -31.20
CA THR A 208 2.01 1.06 -29.90
C THR A 208 0.59 1.16 -29.32
N ARG A 209 0.37 0.60 -28.13
CA ARG A 209 -0.95 0.56 -27.48
C ARG A 209 -1.06 1.58 -26.36
N SER A 210 -2.28 2.06 -26.11
CA SER A 210 -2.59 2.95 -24.99
C SER A 210 -2.65 2.21 -23.65
N HIS A 211 -2.81 2.95 -22.55
CA HIS A 211 -2.98 2.33 -21.24
C HIS A 211 -4.28 1.49 -21.20
N GLN A 212 -5.38 2.06 -21.69
CA GLN A 212 -6.67 1.37 -21.73
C GLN A 212 -6.63 0.11 -22.61
N ALA A 213 -5.99 0.17 -23.78
CA ALA A 213 -5.85 -1.00 -24.65
C ALA A 213 -5.08 -2.15 -23.99
N TYR A 214 -4.03 -1.85 -23.21
CA TYR A 214 -3.34 -2.87 -22.42
C TYR A 214 -4.23 -3.45 -21.31
N LEU A 215 -5.01 -2.62 -20.60
CA LEU A 215 -5.96 -3.11 -19.59
C LEU A 215 -6.94 -4.12 -20.19
N ASP A 216 -7.53 -3.79 -21.34
CA ASP A 216 -8.48 -4.66 -22.04
C ASP A 216 -7.85 -6.00 -22.46
N ILE A 217 -6.57 -5.99 -22.87
CA ILE A 217 -5.83 -7.20 -23.25
C ILE A 217 -5.51 -8.07 -22.03
N PHE A 218 -5.09 -7.47 -20.92
CA PHE A 218 -4.80 -8.21 -19.69
C PHE A 218 -6.06 -8.84 -19.10
N ASP A 219 -7.19 -8.13 -19.15
CA ASP A 219 -8.50 -8.65 -18.77
C ASP A 219 -8.92 -9.83 -19.65
N LYS A 220 -8.79 -9.71 -20.99
CA LYS A 220 -9.02 -10.82 -21.94
C LYS A 220 -8.10 -12.02 -21.69
N ALA A 221 -6.87 -11.80 -21.22
CA ALA A 221 -5.95 -12.86 -20.82
C ALA A 221 -6.21 -13.41 -19.40
N GLY A 222 -7.17 -12.83 -18.67
CA GLY A 222 -7.47 -13.16 -17.28
C GLY A 222 -6.28 -12.95 -16.35
N MET A 223 -5.46 -11.92 -16.61
CA MET A 223 -4.29 -11.59 -15.79
C MET A 223 -4.57 -10.35 -14.94
N SER A 224 -4.19 -10.39 -13.67
CA SER A 224 -4.36 -9.27 -12.73
C SER A 224 -3.09 -8.43 -12.64
N ILE A 225 -3.24 -7.10 -12.64
CA ILE A 225 -2.11 -6.18 -12.45
C ILE A 225 -1.80 -6.08 -10.95
N VAL A 226 -0.59 -6.48 -10.57
CA VAL A 226 -0.09 -6.35 -9.19
C VAL A 226 0.76 -5.09 -9.00
N TYR A 227 1.31 -4.57 -10.09
CA TYR A 227 2.10 -3.35 -10.10
C TYR A 227 2.00 -2.67 -11.45
N GLN A 228 1.96 -1.34 -11.46
CA GLN A 228 2.20 -0.57 -12.66
C GLN A 228 2.87 0.77 -12.33
N GLU A 229 3.71 1.25 -13.25
CA GLU A 229 4.41 2.51 -13.10
C GLU A 229 4.80 3.07 -14.47
N VAL A 230 4.68 4.40 -14.64
CA VAL A 230 5.30 5.10 -15.77
C VAL A 230 6.76 5.33 -15.45
N GLN A 231 7.65 4.82 -16.30
CA GLN A 231 9.08 4.93 -16.12
C GLN A 231 9.52 6.40 -16.13
N LEU A 232 10.12 6.83 -15.03
CA LEU A 232 10.67 8.17 -14.87
C LEU A 232 12.15 8.22 -15.30
N GLY A 233 12.65 9.42 -15.57
CA GLY A 233 14.05 9.67 -15.89
C GLY A 233 14.44 9.38 -17.35
N PHE A 234 13.47 9.12 -18.21
CA PHE A 234 13.68 8.97 -19.65
C PHE A 234 13.66 10.34 -20.36
N PRO A 235 14.40 10.50 -21.47
CA PRO A 235 14.33 11.70 -22.32
C PRO A 235 12.90 12.02 -22.76
N LYS A 236 12.55 13.32 -22.83
CA LYS A 236 11.19 13.77 -23.16
C LYS A 236 10.80 13.51 -24.62
N GLU A 237 11.77 13.26 -25.51
CA GLU A 237 11.48 12.97 -26.91
C GLU A 237 11.00 11.52 -27.13
N LEU A 238 11.17 10.63 -26.14
CA LEU A 238 10.70 9.25 -26.22
C LEU A 238 9.22 9.15 -25.85
N TYR A 239 8.56 8.13 -26.39
CA TYR A 239 7.26 7.72 -25.88
C TYR A 239 7.36 7.43 -24.37
N PRO A 240 6.32 7.78 -23.58
CA PRO A 240 6.23 7.32 -22.21
C PRO A 240 6.31 5.78 -22.20
N VAL A 241 7.17 5.24 -21.35
CA VAL A 241 7.28 3.80 -21.14
C VAL A 241 6.54 3.45 -19.87
N ARG A 242 5.66 2.46 -19.93
CA ARG A 242 4.95 1.95 -18.76
C ARG A 242 5.32 0.51 -18.52
N VAL A 243 5.51 0.18 -17.25
CA VAL A 243 5.70 -1.20 -16.81
C VAL A 243 4.45 -1.70 -16.11
N TYR A 244 4.10 -2.94 -16.37
CA TYR A 244 3.03 -3.69 -15.73
C TYR A 244 3.61 -5.01 -15.22
N ALA A 245 3.41 -5.32 -13.94
CA ALA A 245 3.63 -6.66 -13.43
C ALA A 245 2.27 -7.34 -13.27
N LEU A 246 2.15 -8.51 -13.87
CA LEU A 246 0.93 -9.27 -14.00
C LEU A 246 1.07 -10.60 -13.25
N SER A 247 0.05 -10.95 -12.49
CA SER A 247 -0.05 -12.23 -11.80
C SER A 247 -1.15 -13.09 -12.42
N SER A 248 -0.95 -14.41 -12.34
CA SER A 248 -2.02 -15.38 -12.63
C SER A 248 -3.07 -15.44 -11.52
N THR A 249 -2.73 -14.94 -10.34
CA THR A 249 -3.53 -14.98 -9.13
C THR A 249 -4.25 -13.65 -8.98
N ILE A 250 -5.55 -13.73 -8.74
CA ILE A 250 -6.40 -12.58 -8.46
C ILE A 250 -5.87 -11.91 -7.20
N THR A 251 -5.50 -10.63 -7.28
CA THR A 251 -4.97 -9.87 -6.14
C THR A 251 -5.97 -8.88 -5.60
N MET A 252 -5.92 -8.67 -4.29
CA MET A 252 -6.68 -7.61 -3.61
C MET A 252 -6.45 -6.26 -4.30
N ARG A 253 -7.54 -5.54 -4.60
CA ARG A 253 -7.51 -4.23 -5.25
C ARG A 253 -8.43 -3.26 -4.51
N VAL A 254 -8.02 -2.00 -4.45
CA VAL A 254 -8.87 -0.90 -3.97
C VAL A 254 -9.28 -0.06 -5.17
N ARG A 255 -10.58 -0.02 -5.47
CA ARG A 255 -11.16 0.85 -6.50
C ARG A 255 -11.93 1.99 -5.83
N VAL A 256 -11.37 3.19 -5.86
CA VAL A 256 -12.04 4.38 -5.31
C VAL A 256 -13.14 4.83 -6.26
N ARG A 257 -14.37 4.96 -5.77
CA ARG A 257 -15.51 5.52 -6.52
C ARG A 257 -15.57 7.03 -6.40
N SER A 258 -15.42 7.56 -5.18
CA SER A 258 -15.37 9.00 -4.91
C SER A 258 -14.44 9.30 -3.73
N LEU A 259 -13.83 10.48 -3.78
CA LEU A 259 -13.00 11.05 -2.72
C LEU A 259 -13.40 12.51 -2.53
N GLU A 260 -14.00 12.80 -1.38
CA GLU A 260 -14.44 14.13 -0.95
C GLU A 260 -13.59 14.59 0.26
N ALA A 261 -13.85 15.78 0.79
CA ALA A 261 -13.08 16.34 1.91
C ALA A 261 -13.17 15.50 3.19
N GLU A 262 -14.35 14.97 3.51
CA GLU A 262 -14.61 14.21 4.74
C GLU A 262 -15.08 12.78 4.46
N ARG A 263 -15.22 12.37 3.18
CA ARG A 263 -15.78 11.07 2.81
C ARG A 263 -14.96 10.38 1.72
N ILE A 264 -14.80 9.07 1.83
CA ILE A 264 -14.23 8.23 0.77
C ILE A 264 -15.10 7.00 0.54
N ASN A 265 -15.54 6.81 -0.71
CA ASN A 265 -16.29 5.65 -1.14
C ASN A 265 -15.39 4.77 -2.02
N PHE A 266 -15.20 3.51 -1.66
CA PHE A 266 -14.34 2.60 -2.41
C PHE A 266 -14.82 1.15 -2.34
N VAL A 267 -14.39 0.35 -3.30
CA VAL A 267 -14.60 -1.09 -3.34
C VAL A 267 -13.27 -1.78 -3.05
N LEU A 268 -13.27 -2.64 -2.03
CA LEU A 268 -12.20 -3.59 -1.76
C LEU A 268 -12.53 -4.87 -2.53
N GLU A 269 -11.89 -5.03 -3.67
CA GLU A 269 -12.06 -6.17 -4.58
C GLU A 269 -11.06 -7.26 -4.23
N ASN A 270 -11.47 -8.51 -4.42
CA ASN A 270 -10.61 -9.69 -4.26
C ASN A 270 -9.99 -9.84 -2.86
N ALA A 271 -10.76 -9.52 -1.82
CA ALA A 271 -10.37 -9.72 -0.44
C ALA A 271 -11.17 -10.87 0.20
N ASP A 272 -10.71 -11.34 1.35
CA ASP A 272 -11.51 -12.20 2.22
C ASP A 272 -12.32 -11.34 3.20
N LEU A 273 -13.51 -11.82 3.61
CA LEU A 273 -14.36 -11.12 4.59
C LEU A 273 -13.63 -10.79 5.91
N PRO A 274 -12.81 -11.70 6.49
CA PRO A 274 -12.03 -11.36 7.69
C PRO A 274 -11.06 -10.20 7.47
N LEU A 275 -10.41 -10.12 6.31
CA LEU A 275 -9.48 -9.04 5.96
C LEU A 275 -10.23 -7.71 5.81
N ALA A 276 -11.35 -7.72 5.09
CA ALA A 276 -12.19 -6.55 4.91
C ALA A 276 -12.73 -6.03 6.27
N ASN A 277 -13.24 -6.93 7.11
CA ASN A 277 -13.72 -6.55 8.44
C ASN A 277 -12.57 -6.08 9.36
N ALA A 278 -11.37 -6.64 9.26
CA ALA A 278 -10.20 -6.16 10.00
C ALA A 278 -9.85 -4.72 9.60
N LEU A 279 -9.83 -4.41 8.30
CA LEU A 279 -9.63 -3.05 7.80
C LEU A 279 -10.71 -2.10 8.35
N ARG A 280 -11.98 -2.51 8.33
CA ARG A 280 -13.10 -1.75 8.92
C ARG A 280 -12.88 -1.44 10.40
N ARG A 281 -12.42 -2.42 11.18
CA ARG A 281 -12.14 -2.25 12.62
C ARG A 281 -10.96 -1.32 12.87
N ILE A 282 -9.92 -1.37 12.04
CA ILE A 282 -8.77 -0.47 12.15
C ILE A 282 -9.18 0.98 11.90
N LEU A 283 -9.96 1.23 10.83
CA LEU A 283 -10.49 2.56 10.49
C LEU A 283 -11.29 3.18 11.65
N ILE A 284 -12.01 2.36 12.42
CA ILE A 284 -12.76 2.81 13.59
C ILE A 284 -11.83 3.03 14.79
N ALA A 285 -10.99 2.05 15.11
CA ALA A 285 -10.49 1.88 16.47
C ALA A 285 -9.00 2.20 16.66
N ASP A 286 -8.18 2.06 15.61
CA ASP A 286 -6.72 1.93 15.72
C ASP A 286 -5.94 3.09 15.09
N LEU A 287 -6.61 3.96 14.34
CA LEU A 287 -5.96 5.13 13.76
C LEU A 287 -5.66 6.17 14.84
N PRO A 288 -4.39 6.59 15.01
CA PRO A 288 -4.03 7.57 16.02
C PRO A 288 -4.48 8.97 15.60
N THR A 289 -4.91 9.77 16.59
CA THR A 289 -5.25 11.19 16.42
C THR A 289 -4.80 12.00 17.64
N MET A 290 -4.86 13.33 17.53
CA MET A 290 -4.68 14.25 18.64
C MET A 290 -6.05 14.63 19.23
N ALA A 291 -6.17 14.55 20.56
CA ALA A 291 -7.32 15.07 21.29
C ALA A 291 -6.89 15.65 22.64
N ILE A 292 -7.67 16.59 23.18
CA ILE A 292 -7.43 17.15 24.53
C ILE A 292 -7.60 16.02 25.56
N ASP A 293 -6.56 15.84 26.39
CA ASP A 293 -6.49 14.75 27.36
C ASP A 293 -6.34 15.24 28.80
N SER A 294 -5.64 16.36 29.01
CA SER A 294 -5.56 17.01 30.31
C SER A 294 -6.03 18.46 30.20
N VAL A 295 -6.79 18.91 31.19
CA VAL A 295 -7.37 20.26 31.23
C VAL A 295 -7.07 20.85 32.60
N LYS A 296 -6.25 21.91 32.63
CA LYS A 296 -5.92 22.70 33.81
C LYS A 296 -6.80 23.94 33.81
N ILE A 297 -7.67 24.06 34.82
CA ILE A 297 -8.57 25.21 34.99
C ILE A 297 -7.98 26.12 36.06
N GLU A 298 -7.68 27.36 35.69
CA GLU A 298 -7.20 28.39 36.62
C GLU A 298 -8.33 29.28 37.15
N GLU A 299 -9.36 29.48 36.34
CA GLU A 299 -10.58 30.22 36.71
C GLU A 299 -11.77 29.65 35.92
N ASN A 300 -12.85 29.33 36.62
CA ASN A 300 -14.15 29.01 36.03
C ASN A 300 -15.27 29.63 36.87
N SER A 301 -15.81 30.74 36.39
CA SER A 301 -17.00 31.37 36.96
C SER A 301 -18.23 31.20 36.05
N SER A 302 -18.17 30.25 35.11
CA SER A 302 -19.29 29.91 34.24
C SER A 302 -20.38 29.15 35.00
N VAL A 303 -21.49 28.86 34.32
CA VAL A 303 -22.59 28.06 34.89
C VAL A 303 -22.30 26.56 34.83
N LEU A 304 -21.33 26.13 34.02
CA LEU A 304 -20.97 24.72 33.86
C LEU A 304 -19.85 24.35 34.84
N VAL A 305 -19.98 23.15 35.41
CA VAL A 305 -18.94 22.55 36.26
C VAL A 305 -17.71 22.17 35.42
N ASP A 306 -16.57 22.12 36.09
CA ASP A 306 -15.25 21.92 35.49
C ASP A 306 -15.19 20.68 34.61
N GLU A 307 -15.61 19.53 35.14
CA GLU A 307 -15.58 18.24 34.43
C GLU A 307 -16.47 18.23 33.18
N PHE A 308 -17.55 19.03 33.17
CA PHE A 308 -18.42 19.13 32.00
C PHE A 308 -17.72 19.91 30.88
N ILE A 309 -17.02 21.00 31.22
CA ILE A 309 -16.22 21.76 30.25
C ILE A 309 -15.06 20.90 29.76
N SER A 310 -14.34 20.23 30.66
CA SER A 310 -13.23 19.33 30.33
C SER A 310 -13.66 18.21 29.39
N HIS A 311 -14.81 17.58 29.65
CA HIS A 311 -15.37 16.56 28.76
C HIS A 311 -15.65 17.12 27.36
N ARG A 312 -16.29 18.30 27.26
CA ARG A 312 -16.57 18.94 25.97
C ARG A 312 -15.30 19.32 25.21
N LEU A 313 -14.29 19.85 25.90
CA LEU A 313 -12.98 20.16 25.32
C LEU A 313 -12.32 18.89 24.77
N GLY A 314 -12.38 17.79 25.51
CA GLY A 314 -11.88 16.48 25.05
C GLY A 314 -12.50 16.02 23.74
N MET A 315 -13.77 16.35 23.49
CA MET A 315 -14.52 15.98 22.29
C MET A 315 -14.37 16.97 21.12
N VAL A 316 -13.56 18.02 21.24
CA VAL A 316 -13.25 18.92 20.12
C VAL A 316 -12.22 18.23 19.21
N PRO A 317 -12.57 17.88 17.95
CA PRO A 317 -11.63 17.28 17.02
C PRO A 317 -10.53 18.27 16.65
N LEU A 318 -9.29 17.80 16.66
CA LEU A 318 -8.10 18.57 16.32
C LEU A 318 -7.48 18.04 15.02
N ILE A 319 -6.91 18.94 14.22
CA ILE A 319 -6.18 18.59 13.00
C ILE A 319 -5.00 17.70 13.38
N SER A 320 -5.01 16.46 12.88
CA SER A 320 -4.11 15.38 13.29
C SER A 320 -3.24 14.84 12.14
N THR A 321 -3.11 15.59 11.05
CA THR A 321 -2.34 15.19 9.87
C THR A 321 -0.93 14.75 10.25
N ALA A 322 -0.53 13.55 9.80
CA ALA A 322 0.77 12.93 10.08
C ALA A 322 1.12 12.70 11.58
N CYS A 323 0.13 12.71 12.49
CA CYS A 323 0.39 12.44 13.91
C CYS A 323 0.90 11.02 14.17
N ASP A 324 0.57 10.07 13.30
CA ASP A 324 1.07 8.69 13.35
C ASP A 324 2.60 8.63 13.27
N LYS A 325 3.20 9.48 12.42
CA LYS A 325 4.63 9.49 12.10
C LYS A 325 5.46 10.51 12.88
N LEU A 326 4.88 11.67 13.19
CA LEU A 326 5.65 12.82 13.69
C LEU A 326 5.49 13.08 15.18
N ILE A 327 4.42 12.58 15.80
CA ILE A 327 4.17 12.74 17.24
C ILE A 327 4.38 11.41 17.95
N ASN A 328 5.17 11.44 19.02
CA ASN A 328 5.37 10.30 19.91
C ASN A 328 4.17 10.15 20.84
N TYR A 329 3.83 8.93 21.23
CA TYR A 329 2.96 8.73 22.38
C TYR A 329 3.65 9.31 23.62
N ASN A 330 2.87 9.96 24.50
CA ASN A 330 3.42 10.59 25.70
C ASN A 330 4.14 9.58 26.61
N ARG A 331 3.62 8.35 26.71
CA ARG A 331 4.24 7.22 27.43
C ARG A 331 5.58 6.74 26.86
N ASP A 332 5.82 6.95 25.56
CA ASP A 332 7.04 6.50 24.88
C ASP A 332 8.07 7.64 24.74
N CYS A 333 7.72 8.85 25.21
CA CYS A 333 8.54 10.04 25.07
C CYS A 333 9.58 10.13 26.20
N VAL A 334 10.80 10.55 25.87
CA VAL A 334 11.91 10.73 26.81
C VAL A 334 11.82 11.99 27.67
N CYS A 335 10.71 12.73 27.64
CA CYS A 335 10.52 13.93 28.47
C CYS A 335 9.93 13.59 29.83
N MET A 336 10.08 14.47 30.83
CA MET A 336 9.54 14.21 32.17
C MET A 336 8.02 14.30 32.29
N ASP A 337 7.36 15.14 31.48
CA ASP A 337 5.91 15.35 31.56
C ASP A 337 5.30 15.51 30.17
N SER A 338 5.54 16.64 29.53
CA SER A 338 5.04 16.96 28.20
C SER A 338 6.06 17.82 27.43
N CYS A 339 6.08 17.68 26.11
CA CYS A 339 6.98 18.45 25.25
C CYS A 339 6.40 18.58 23.83
N PRO A 340 6.98 19.45 22.97
CA PRO A 340 6.54 19.64 21.59
C PRO A 340 6.55 18.38 20.71
N LYS A 341 7.25 17.31 21.10
CA LYS A 341 7.32 16.04 20.34
C LYS A 341 6.22 15.04 20.71
N CYS A 342 5.53 15.22 21.84
CA CYS A 342 4.52 14.25 22.31
C CYS A 342 3.17 14.89 22.67
N SER A 343 3.06 16.21 22.61
CA SER A 343 1.84 16.93 22.98
C SER A 343 1.72 18.31 22.30
N VAL A 344 0.50 18.84 22.27
CA VAL A 344 0.21 20.22 21.87
C VAL A 344 -0.51 20.93 23.01
N VAL A 345 -0.09 22.14 23.36
CA VAL A 345 -0.72 22.95 24.42
C VAL A 345 -1.66 23.97 23.80
N LEU A 346 -2.91 24.03 24.29
CA LEU A 346 -3.94 24.96 23.84
C LEU A 346 -4.42 25.83 25.01
N GLY A 347 -4.61 27.12 24.80
CA GLY A 347 -5.15 28.07 25.78
C GLY A 347 -6.57 28.51 25.44
N LEU A 348 -7.39 28.71 26.47
CA LEU A 348 -8.72 29.30 26.37
C LEU A 348 -8.90 30.32 27.50
N ASN A 349 -8.75 31.60 27.17
CA ASN A 349 -8.74 32.71 28.14
C ASN A 349 -9.76 33.77 27.72
N ILE A 350 -10.95 33.75 28.31
CA ILE A 350 -12.07 34.62 27.92
C ILE A 350 -12.82 35.14 29.13
N LYS A 351 -13.08 36.45 29.15
CA LYS A 351 -13.95 37.13 30.11
C LYS A 351 -15.06 37.88 29.39
N CYS A 352 -16.30 37.70 29.83
CA CYS A 352 -17.44 38.45 29.33
C CYS A 352 -17.51 39.83 30.01
N THR A 353 -17.05 40.88 29.33
CA THR A 353 -17.11 42.26 29.86
C THR A 353 -18.40 42.98 29.47
N THR A 354 -19.06 42.53 28.40
CA THR A 354 -20.30 43.13 27.88
C THR A 354 -21.55 42.53 28.55
N PRO A 355 -22.69 43.25 28.55
CA PRO A 355 -23.97 42.73 29.03
C PRO A 355 -24.53 41.58 28.20
N GLU A 356 -24.13 41.49 26.92
CA GLU A 356 -24.54 40.45 26.00
C GLU A 356 -23.88 39.10 26.34
N THR A 357 -24.61 38.01 26.12
CA THR A 357 -24.05 36.67 26.35
C THR A 357 -23.08 36.33 25.23
N ILE A 358 -21.82 36.05 25.58
CA ILE A 358 -20.83 35.59 24.61
C ILE A 358 -20.87 34.06 24.48
N LEU A 359 -20.68 33.57 23.26
CA LEU A 359 -20.53 32.16 22.96
C LEU A 359 -19.04 31.81 23.00
N VAL A 360 -18.64 30.94 23.93
CA VAL A 360 -17.28 30.39 23.94
C VAL A 360 -17.27 29.17 23.03
N THR A 361 -16.38 29.19 22.04
CA THR A 361 -16.35 28.22 20.94
C THR A 361 -14.94 27.68 20.69
N SER A 362 -14.82 26.63 19.88
CA SER A 362 -13.53 26.04 19.47
C SER A 362 -12.56 27.05 18.85
N ASN A 363 -13.05 28.07 18.12
CA ASN A 363 -12.21 29.13 17.54
C ASN A 363 -11.48 29.99 18.59
N HIS A 364 -11.84 29.86 19.87
CA HIS A 364 -11.14 30.56 20.94
C HIS A 364 -9.99 29.74 21.56
N LEU A 365 -9.82 28.48 21.16
CA LEU A 365 -8.68 27.66 21.55
C LEU A 365 -7.48 28.04 20.68
N GLN A 366 -6.39 28.48 21.32
CA GLN A 366 -5.18 28.92 20.63
C GLN A 366 -4.01 28.03 21.03
N VAL A 367 -3.18 27.62 20.06
CA VAL A 367 -1.95 26.89 20.36
C VAL A 367 -0.97 27.82 21.08
N ILE A 368 -0.43 27.34 22.21
CA ILE A 368 0.57 28.04 22.99
C ILE A 368 1.93 27.38 22.74
N SER A 369 2.97 28.20 22.54
CA SER A 369 4.34 27.72 22.45
C SER A 369 4.78 27.06 23.76
N GLN A 370 5.36 25.87 23.68
CA GLN A 370 5.88 25.16 24.83
C GLN A 370 7.42 25.18 24.82
N GLU A 371 8.01 25.75 25.85
CA GLU A 371 9.44 25.58 26.15
C GLU A 371 9.61 24.28 26.95
N ALA A 372 10.40 23.34 26.45
CA ALA A 372 10.62 22.05 27.10
C ALA A 372 12.08 21.60 27.02
N LEU A 373 12.52 20.90 28.06
CA LEU A 373 13.85 20.29 28.14
C LEU A 373 13.75 18.76 28.17
N ASP A 374 14.75 18.08 27.62
CA ASP A 374 14.91 16.62 27.79
C ASP A 374 15.47 16.28 29.18
N THR A 375 15.57 14.99 29.49
CA THR A 375 16.16 14.49 30.75
C THR A 375 17.62 14.88 30.97
N SER A 376 18.30 15.35 29.91
CA SER A 376 19.68 15.81 29.93
C SER A 376 19.81 17.34 29.97
N GLY A 377 18.69 18.06 30.00
CA GLY A 377 18.64 19.52 30.05
C GLY A 377 18.76 20.23 28.71
N ASN A 378 18.67 19.53 27.57
CA ASN A 378 18.68 20.16 26.24
C ASN A 378 17.28 20.60 25.83
N ALA A 379 17.19 21.71 25.08
CA ALA A 379 15.94 22.18 24.51
C ALA A 379 15.34 21.16 23.52
N ILE A 380 14.02 20.98 23.59
CA ILE A 380 13.26 20.11 22.68
C ILE A 380 12.51 20.98 21.68
N ASP A 381 12.96 20.94 20.42
CA ASP A 381 12.26 21.57 19.32
C ASP A 381 11.04 20.75 18.84
N PRO A 382 10.01 21.41 18.29
CA PRO A 382 8.91 20.74 17.60
C PRO A 382 9.37 19.85 16.44
N PRO A 383 8.64 18.77 16.11
CA PRO A 383 8.94 17.93 14.96
C PRO A 383 8.94 18.71 13.64
N ILE A 384 9.94 18.43 12.78
CA ILE A 384 10.01 18.99 11.43
C ILE A 384 8.96 18.30 10.55
N GLY A 385 8.20 19.09 9.79
CA GLY A 385 7.24 18.58 8.79
C GLY A 385 5.78 18.56 9.25
N LEU A 386 5.47 18.99 10.47
CA LEU A 386 4.09 19.26 10.89
C LEU A 386 3.54 20.45 10.09
N SER A 387 2.25 20.39 9.75
CA SER A 387 1.55 21.52 9.16
C SER A 387 1.39 22.64 10.21
N SER A 388 1.32 23.88 9.74
CA SER A 388 1.20 25.05 10.62
C SER A 388 -0.12 25.09 11.41
N ASP A 389 -1.12 24.34 10.96
CA ASP A 389 -2.43 24.20 11.57
C ASP A 389 -2.56 22.94 12.47
N PHE A 390 -1.50 22.15 12.60
CA PHE A 390 -1.51 20.93 13.40
C PHE A 390 -1.92 21.21 14.86
N GLY A 391 -2.85 20.42 15.38
CA GLY A 391 -3.35 20.55 16.75
C GLY A 391 -4.35 21.69 16.96
N LEU A 392 -4.64 22.52 15.94
CA LEU A 392 -5.79 23.44 15.99
C LEU A 392 -7.10 22.66 15.85
N PRO A 393 -8.22 23.19 16.38
CA PRO A 393 -9.54 22.65 16.10
C PRO A 393 -9.82 22.54 14.60
N ILE A 394 -10.59 21.55 14.16
CA ILE A 394 -11.04 21.51 12.76
C ILE A 394 -11.86 22.77 12.42
N ASN A 395 -11.82 23.19 11.15
CA ASN A 395 -12.53 24.38 10.65
C ASN A 395 -12.18 25.67 11.40
N TYR A 396 -10.96 25.77 11.94
CA TYR A 396 -10.50 26.93 12.72
C TYR A 396 -10.59 28.22 11.92
N HIS A 397 -11.41 29.17 12.38
CA HIS A 397 -11.71 30.44 11.70
C HIS A 397 -12.14 30.31 10.23
N LEU A 398 -12.69 29.16 9.83
CA LEU A 398 -13.22 29.00 8.48
C LEU A 398 -14.52 29.82 8.34
N GLU A 399 -14.64 30.59 7.25
CA GLU A 399 -15.86 31.32 6.92
C GLU A 399 -17.00 30.34 6.64
N ASP A 400 -18.24 30.77 6.92
CA ASP A 400 -19.49 30.00 6.72
C ASP A 400 -19.63 28.68 7.51
N VAL A 401 -18.67 28.31 8.35
CA VAL A 401 -18.77 27.14 9.25
C VAL A 401 -18.91 27.60 10.70
N HIS A 402 -19.99 27.15 11.35
CA HIS A 402 -20.21 27.47 12.76
C HIS A 402 -19.26 26.65 13.66
N PRO A 403 -18.41 27.29 14.50
CA PRO A 403 -17.50 26.57 15.36
C PRO A 403 -18.21 25.81 16.49
N ILE A 404 -17.53 24.85 17.09
CA ILE A 404 -18.12 24.01 18.15
C ILE A 404 -18.31 24.88 19.39
N THR A 405 -19.54 24.93 19.92
CA THR A 405 -19.82 25.68 21.14
C THR A 405 -19.36 24.89 22.35
N ILE A 406 -18.54 25.51 23.20
CA ILE A 406 -18.03 24.93 24.45
C ILE A 406 -18.97 25.32 25.61
N CYS A 407 -19.23 26.62 25.77
CA CYS A 407 -20.16 27.13 26.77
C CYS A 407 -20.67 28.54 26.42
N LYS A 408 -21.47 29.12 27.31
CA LYS A 408 -21.91 30.51 27.23
C LYS A 408 -21.46 31.25 28.49
N LEU A 409 -21.05 32.51 28.35
CA LEU A 409 -20.71 33.36 29.48
C LEU A 409 -21.60 34.61 29.47
N ARG A 410 -22.13 34.96 30.64
CA ARG A 410 -22.81 36.22 30.91
C ARG A 410 -21.82 37.23 31.49
N GLN A 411 -22.19 38.51 31.47
CA GLN A 411 -21.39 39.60 32.02
C GLN A 411 -20.78 39.26 33.39
N GLY A 412 -19.46 39.42 33.50
CA GLY A 412 -18.66 39.15 34.69
C GLY A 412 -18.07 37.75 34.75
N GLN A 413 -18.61 36.77 34.01
CA GLN A 413 -18.07 35.40 34.00
C GLN A 413 -16.81 35.29 33.14
N GLU A 414 -15.94 34.38 33.53
CA GLU A 414 -14.60 34.17 32.98
C GLU A 414 -14.23 32.68 32.95
N LEU A 415 -13.49 32.30 31.92
CA LEU A 415 -12.79 31.02 31.79
C LEU A 415 -11.32 31.28 31.50
N ARG A 416 -10.44 30.64 32.28
CA ARG A 416 -8.99 30.61 32.04
C ARG A 416 -8.50 29.18 32.16
N ILE A 417 -8.24 28.56 31.02
CA ILE A 417 -8.00 27.13 30.88
C ILE A 417 -6.78 26.88 30.00
N THR A 418 -5.93 25.94 30.43
CA THR A 418 -4.83 25.38 29.64
C THR A 418 -5.10 23.91 29.38
N CYS A 419 -5.13 23.51 28.12
CA CYS A 419 -5.40 22.16 27.66
C CYS A 419 -4.13 21.52 27.10
N LEU A 420 -3.90 20.26 27.42
CA LEU A 420 -2.84 19.45 26.86
C LEU A 420 -3.46 18.38 25.96
N ALA A 421 -3.23 18.50 24.66
CA ALA A 421 -3.62 17.49 23.68
C ALA A 421 -2.52 16.44 23.52
N LYS A 422 -2.92 15.17 23.53
CA LYS A 422 -2.03 14.01 23.42
C LYS A 422 -2.47 13.11 22.27
N LYS A 423 -1.51 12.39 21.69
CA LYS A 423 -1.74 11.32 20.74
C LYS A 423 -2.37 10.14 21.46
N GLY A 424 -3.46 9.60 20.89
CA GLY A 424 -4.16 8.43 21.40
C GLY A 424 -4.93 7.73 20.29
N ILE A 425 -5.61 6.63 20.64
CA ILE A 425 -6.44 5.84 19.72
C ILE A 425 -7.84 5.67 20.30
N ASN A 426 -8.82 5.45 19.42
CA ASN A 426 -10.23 5.31 19.79
C ASN A 426 -10.47 4.16 20.80
N LYS A 427 -9.67 3.08 20.75
CA LYS A 427 -9.72 2.01 21.76
C LYS A 427 -9.50 2.49 23.20
N GLU A 428 -8.70 3.53 23.41
CA GLU A 428 -8.49 4.11 24.73
C GLU A 428 -9.68 5.01 25.11
N HIS A 429 -10.16 5.84 24.18
CA HIS A 429 -11.36 6.66 24.37
C HIS A 429 -11.93 7.16 23.02
N ALA A 430 -13.26 7.25 22.92
CA ALA A 430 -13.98 7.67 21.70
C ALA A 430 -13.56 9.03 21.11
N LYS A 431 -13.00 9.91 21.94
CA LYS A 431 -12.51 11.24 21.53
C LYS A 431 -11.38 11.20 20.48
N TRP A 432 -10.65 10.09 20.43
CA TRP A 432 -9.60 9.87 19.43
C TRP A 432 -10.11 9.19 18.15
N GLY A 433 -11.42 8.98 18.01
CA GLY A 433 -12.03 8.45 16.79
C GLY A 433 -11.87 9.40 15.60
N PRO A 434 -11.15 9.00 14.52
CA PRO A 434 -11.06 9.81 13.31
C PRO A 434 -12.24 9.61 12.36
N THR A 435 -13.07 8.61 12.60
CA THR A 435 -14.23 8.27 11.76
C THR A 435 -15.53 8.56 12.49
N SER A 436 -16.48 9.16 11.77
CA SER A 436 -17.86 9.35 12.19
C SER A 436 -18.65 8.06 11.96
N ALA A 437 -18.54 7.50 10.76
CA ALA A 437 -19.17 6.25 10.37
C ALA A 437 -18.32 5.49 9.34
N VAL A 438 -18.46 4.17 9.33
CA VAL A 438 -17.87 3.29 8.32
C VAL A 438 -18.97 2.40 7.76
N GLY A 439 -19.54 2.80 6.63
CA GLY A 439 -20.43 1.98 5.83
C GLY A 439 -19.68 0.77 5.28
N PHE A 440 -20.31 -0.40 5.36
CA PHE A 440 -19.74 -1.67 4.97
C PHE A 440 -20.84 -2.59 4.48
N GLU A 441 -20.74 -3.01 3.23
CA GLU A 441 -21.69 -3.91 2.57
C GLU A 441 -20.94 -4.91 1.69
N TYR A 442 -21.53 -6.09 1.49
CA TYR A 442 -21.13 -7.06 0.46
C TYR A 442 -22.38 -7.83 0.03
N ASP A 443 -22.35 -8.43 -1.16
CA ASP A 443 -23.45 -9.26 -1.69
C ASP A 443 -24.84 -8.60 -1.61
N PRO A 444 -25.07 -7.49 -2.35
CA PRO A 444 -26.32 -6.73 -2.31
C PRO A 444 -27.55 -7.54 -2.74
N TYR A 445 -27.36 -8.66 -3.44
CA TYR A 445 -28.43 -9.57 -3.87
C TYR A 445 -28.61 -10.78 -2.94
N ASN A 446 -27.84 -10.90 -1.86
CA ASN A 446 -27.85 -12.04 -0.96
C ASN A 446 -27.67 -13.40 -1.67
N LYS A 447 -26.82 -13.47 -2.71
CA LYS A 447 -26.49 -14.68 -3.46
C LYS A 447 -25.93 -15.77 -2.55
N PHE A 448 -25.14 -15.39 -1.56
CA PHE A 448 -24.52 -16.31 -0.60
C PHE A 448 -25.46 -16.72 0.54
N LYS A 449 -26.67 -16.13 0.63
CA LYS A 449 -27.67 -16.41 1.67
C LYS A 449 -27.13 -16.22 3.08
N HIS A 450 -26.24 -15.25 3.27
CA HIS A 450 -25.71 -14.88 4.59
C HIS A 450 -26.78 -14.24 5.49
N THR A 451 -27.86 -13.74 4.90
CA THR A 451 -29.07 -13.35 5.63
C THR A 451 -30.28 -14.12 5.13
N SER A 452 -31.28 -14.29 5.99
CA SER A 452 -32.61 -14.75 5.61
C SER A 452 -33.55 -13.58 5.78
N TYR A 453 -34.03 -13.03 4.67
CA TYR A 453 -34.92 -11.87 4.71
C TYR A 453 -36.23 -12.22 5.40
N TRP A 454 -36.65 -11.35 6.31
CA TRP A 454 -37.98 -11.41 6.89
C TRP A 454 -38.96 -10.71 5.95
N TYR A 455 -40.10 -11.30 5.64
CA TYR A 455 -41.12 -10.68 4.80
C TYR A 455 -42.52 -11.15 5.20
N GLU A 456 -43.54 -10.37 4.88
CA GLU A 456 -44.94 -10.74 5.10
C GLU A 456 -45.60 -11.31 3.84
N GLN A 457 -45.30 -10.72 2.68
CA GLN A 457 -45.93 -11.02 1.39
C GLN A 457 -44.90 -11.42 0.33
N ASP A 458 -43.94 -10.54 0.06
CA ASP A 458 -42.96 -10.74 -1.01
C ASP A 458 -41.62 -10.08 -0.65
N GLU A 459 -40.61 -10.93 -0.52
CA GLU A 459 -39.24 -10.58 -0.16
C GLU A 459 -38.67 -9.45 -1.03
N ARG A 460 -38.84 -9.52 -2.35
CA ARG A 460 -38.23 -8.58 -3.30
C ARG A 460 -38.91 -7.21 -3.28
N SER A 461 -40.20 -7.16 -2.92
CA SER A 461 -40.95 -5.91 -2.79
C SER A 461 -40.71 -5.19 -1.46
N GLU A 462 -40.44 -5.95 -0.39
CA GLU A 462 -40.29 -5.42 0.97
C GLU A 462 -38.85 -4.98 1.28
N TRP A 463 -37.85 -5.62 0.67
CA TRP A 463 -36.44 -5.28 0.84
C TRP A 463 -35.90 -4.53 -0.38
N PRO A 464 -35.68 -3.21 -0.30
CA PRO A 464 -35.10 -2.46 -1.41
C PRO A 464 -33.64 -2.85 -1.63
N LEU A 465 -33.25 -2.94 -2.90
CA LEU A 465 -31.86 -3.14 -3.29
C LEU A 465 -31.03 -1.90 -2.94
N SER A 466 -29.80 -2.12 -2.47
CA SER A 466 -28.85 -1.05 -2.23
C SER A 466 -28.35 -0.43 -3.54
N SER A 467 -27.71 0.74 -3.44
CA SER A 467 -27.03 1.34 -4.59
C SER A 467 -25.89 0.47 -5.13
N ASN A 468 -25.32 -0.43 -4.32
CA ASN A 468 -24.25 -1.33 -4.73
C ASN A 468 -24.73 -2.45 -5.68
N ALA A 469 -26.04 -2.72 -5.72
CA ALA A 469 -26.64 -3.71 -6.62
C ALA A 469 -26.39 -3.41 -8.11
N THR A 470 -26.13 -2.15 -8.49
CA THR A 470 -25.84 -1.79 -9.88
C THR A 470 -24.49 -2.28 -10.38
N GLU A 471 -23.56 -2.60 -9.47
CA GLU A 471 -22.22 -3.10 -9.81
C GLU A 471 -22.13 -4.63 -9.84
N GLU A 472 -23.22 -5.32 -9.52
CA GLU A 472 -23.28 -6.77 -9.55
C GLU A 472 -24.35 -7.28 -10.48
N THR A 473 -24.08 -8.42 -11.10
CA THR A 473 -25.09 -9.13 -11.89
C THR A 473 -26.15 -9.71 -10.94
N PRO A 474 -27.45 -9.48 -11.20
CA PRO A 474 -28.52 -10.15 -10.46
C PRO A 474 -28.41 -11.68 -10.54
N PRO A 475 -28.86 -12.43 -9.52
CA PRO A 475 -28.93 -13.89 -9.62
C PRO A 475 -29.88 -14.29 -10.76
N GLU A 476 -29.55 -15.36 -11.48
CA GLU A 476 -30.47 -15.94 -12.47
C GLU A 476 -31.72 -16.46 -11.74
N ASP A 477 -32.91 -16.11 -12.24
CA ASP A 477 -34.20 -16.62 -11.75
C ASP A 477 -34.34 -18.12 -12.11
N SER A 478 -33.60 -19.00 -11.43
CA SER A 478 -33.82 -20.44 -11.55
C SER A 478 -34.92 -20.86 -10.57
N ASN A 479 -36.04 -21.34 -11.10
CA ASN A 479 -37.09 -22.04 -10.35
C ASN A 479 -36.62 -23.41 -9.80
N ASP A 480 -35.31 -23.68 -9.81
CA ASP A 480 -34.74 -24.97 -9.41
C ASP A 480 -34.13 -24.85 -8.01
N VAL A 481 -34.91 -25.32 -7.03
CA VAL A 481 -34.58 -25.33 -5.60
C VAL A 481 -33.30 -26.13 -5.28
N ASN A 482 -32.76 -26.89 -6.25
CA ASN A 482 -31.56 -27.71 -6.11
C ASN A 482 -30.30 -27.14 -6.78
N HIS A 483 -30.39 -25.99 -7.45
CA HIS A 483 -29.23 -25.30 -8.02
C HIS A 483 -29.09 -23.91 -7.40
N PRO A 484 -28.25 -23.72 -6.36
CA PRO A 484 -27.94 -22.37 -5.92
C PRO A 484 -27.31 -21.65 -7.12
N ALA A 485 -27.72 -20.38 -7.35
CA ALA A 485 -27.12 -19.52 -8.36
C ALA A 485 -25.59 -19.59 -8.19
N GLN A 486 -24.92 -20.31 -9.10
CA GLN A 486 -23.49 -20.52 -9.02
C GLN A 486 -22.81 -19.22 -9.44
N SER A 487 -22.58 -18.32 -8.47
CA SER A 487 -21.32 -17.58 -8.53
C SER A 487 -20.22 -18.63 -8.54
N ASN A 488 -19.27 -18.54 -9.48
CA ASN A 488 -18.11 -19.44 -9.48
C ASN A 488 -17.34 -19.37 -8.15
N ASP A 489 -17.51 -18.28 -7.40
CA ASP A 489 -16.97 -18.08 -6.07
C ASP A 489 -17.91 -18.66 -5.00
N SER A 490 -17.33 -19.38 -4.04
CA SER A 490 -18.03 -19.92 -2.86
C SER A 490 -18.24 -18.89 -1.75
N GLU A 491 -17.61 -17.72 -1.85
CA GLU A 491 -17.58 -16.68 -0.81
C GLU A 491 -17.54 -15.27 -1.44
N PRO A 492 -18.05 -14.24 -0.72
CA PRO A 492 -17.98 -12.86 -1.20
C PRO A 492 -16.52 -12.38 -1.28
N ARG A 493 -16.17 -11.77 -2.42
CA ARG A 493 -14.82 -11.24 -2.70
C ARG A 493 -14.75 -9.72 -2.80
N ASN A 494 -15.90 -9.07 -2.98
CA ASN A 494 -16.00 -7.62 -3.16
C ASN A 494 -16.74 -7.01 -1.96
N PHE A 495 -16.13 -5.98 -1.35
CA PHE A 495 -16.67 -5.28 -0.19
C PHE A 495 -16.77 -3.79 -0.48
N TYR A 496 -17.94 -3.23 -0.26
CA TYR A 496 -18.26 -1.84 -0.51
C TYR A 496 -18.09 -1.03 0.77
N PHE A 497 -17.16 -0.08 0.74
CA PHE A 497 -16.84 0.79 1.86
C PHE A 497 -17.32 2.21 1.60
N ASP A 498 -17.81 2.83 2.66
CA ASP A 498 -18.19 4.23 2.68
C ASP A 498 -17.74 4.85 4.01
N VAL A 499 -16.55 5.47 3.99
CA VAL A 499 -15.89 5.96 5.21
C VAL A 499 -16.10 7.46 5.32
N GLU A 500 -16.69 7.87 6.44
CA GLU A 500 -16.88 9.28 6.80
C GLU A 500 -15.95 9.63 7.96
N GLY A 501 -15.10 10.64 7.76
CA GLY A 501 -14.17 11.17 8.75
C GLY A 501 -14.80 12.24 9.63
N THR A 502 -14.20 12.48 10.79
CA THR A 502 -14.57 13.58 11.70
C THR A 502 -13.94 14.93 11.30
N GLY A 503 -13.10 14.94 10.26
CA GLY A 503 -12.28 16.08 9.84
C GLY A 503 -10.90 16.14 10.53
N ALA A 504 -10.67 15.36 11.60
CA ALA A 504 -9.36 15.30 12.26
C ALA A 504 -8.25 14.71 11.36
N LEU A 505 -8.62 13.77 10.49
CA LEU A 505 -7.77 13.19 9.46
C LEU A 505 -8.48 13.25 8.10
N GLN A 506 -7.69 13.45 7.04
CA GLN A 506 -8.19 13.39 5.67
C GLN A 506 -8.54 11.94 5.29
N PRO A 507 -9.64 11.69 4.55
CA PRO A 507 -10.08 10.33 4.22
C PRO A 507 -9.03 9.47 3.50
N LYS A 508 -8.23 10.08 2.62
CA LYS A 508 -7.10 9.42 1.96
C LYS A 508 -6.06 8.94 2.98
N ASP A 509 -5.71 9.79 3.93
CA ASP A 509 -4.70 9.48 4.95
C ASP A 509 -5.22 8.41 5.91
N MET A 510 -6.50 8.44 6.27
CA MET A 510 -7.13 7.37 7.06
C MET A 510 -6.96 6.01 6.39
N LEU A 511 -7.24 5.90 5.10
CA LEU A 511 -7.11 4.64 4.37
C LEU A 511 -5.65 4.15 4.29
N LEU A 512 -4.71 5.06 3.99
CA LEU A 512 -3.29 4.72 3.93
C LEU A 512 -2.74 4.29 5.30
N SER A 513 -3.07 5.03 6.36
CA SER A 513 -2.67 4.70 7.73
C SER A 513 -3.33 3.39 8.19
N ALA A 514 -4.56 3.08 7.76
CA ALA A 514 -5.21 1.82 8.12
C ALA A 514 -4.50 0.60 7.52
N PHE A 515 -4.07 0.68 6.26
CA PHE A 515 -3.26 -0.38 5.66
C PHE A 515 -1.88 -0.50 6.29
N ALA A 516 -1.22 0.64 6.59
CA ALA A 516 0.06 0.63 7.28
C ALA A 516 -0.06 0.00 8.68
N GLU A 517 -1.12 0.33 9.42
CA GLU A 517 -1.38 -0.22 10.74
C GLU A 517 -1.67 -1.73 10.69
N LEU A 518 -2.42 -2.18 9.68
CA LEU A 518 -2.63 -3.62 9.45
C LEU A 518 -1.30 -4.35 9.18
N GLN A 519 -0.43 -3.77 8.35
CA GLN A 519 0.90 -4.33 8.06
C GLN A 519 1.79 -4.36 9.31
N ASN A 520 1.79 -3.29 10.10
CA ASN A 520 2.59 -3.19 11.34
C ASN A 520 2.17 -4.27 12.34
N LYS A 521 0.86 -4.48 12.53
CA LYS A 521 0.33 -5.53 13.43
C LYS A 521 0.73 -6.92 12.99
N LEU A 522 0.64 -7.21 11.69
CA LEU A 522 1.07 -8.49 11.14
C LEU A 522 2.58 -8.69 11.28
N ALA A 523 3.37 -7.65 10.99
CA ALA A 523 4.83 -7.70 11.13
C ALA A 523 5.25 -7.93 12.59
N ALA A 524 4.58 -7.29 13.56
CA ALA A 524 4.83 -7.51 14.98
C ALA A 524 4.56 -8.95 15.41
N ILE A 525 3.50 -9.59 14.90
CA ILE A 525 3.21 -11.00 15.17
C ILE A 525 4.30 -11.90 14.56
N VAL A 526 4.69 -11.65 13.31
CA VAL A 526 5.77 -12.42 12.66
C VAL A 526 7.08 -12.31 13.44
N LEU A 527 7.46 -11.10 13.87
CA LEU A 527 8.65 -10.88 14.70
C LEU A 527 8.60 -11.65 16.02
N ALA A 528 7.44 -11.65 16.69
CA ALA A 528 7.24 -12.37 17.94
C ALA A 528 7.29 -13.90 17.76
N LEU A 529 6.89 -14.42 16.60
CA LEU A 529 6.98 -15.83 16.25
C LEU A 529 8.40 -16.27 15.85
N ASP A 530 9.18 -15.39 15.22
CA ASP A 530 10.58 -15.66 14.81
C ASP A 530 11.56 -15.57 15.98
N HIS A 531 11.23 -14.80 17.01
CA HIS A 531 11.93 -14.74 18.29
C HIS A 531 11.04 -15.27 19.42
N PRO A 532 10.66 -16.57 19.40
CA PRO A 532 9.91 -17.14 20.50
C PRO A 532 10.81 -17.08 21.72
N ALA A 533 10.46 -16.22 22.69
CA ALA A 533 11.20 -15.90 23.91
C ALA A 533 12.31 -16.91 24.26
N ASP A 534 13.52 -16.67 23.75
CA ASP A 534 14.70 -17.37 24.25
C ASP A 534 14.89 -16.89 25.70
N GLN A 535 14.91 -17.86 26.62
CA GLN A 535 15.25 -17.79 28.05
C GLN A 535 14.10 -17.59 29.05
N GLN A 536 13.32 -18.66 29.25
CA GLN A 536 13.10 -19.15 30.62
C GLN A 536 14.46 -19.66 31.15
N GLY A 537 15.23 -18.80 31.81
CA GLY A 537 16.52 -19.19 32.41
C GLY A 537 17.27 -18.02 33.04
N ASP A 538 17.27 -17.99 34.37
CA ASP A 538 18.19 -17.26 35.26
C ASP A 538 17.92 -15.77 35.57
N MET A 539 16.83 -15.51 36.30
CA MET A 539 16.86 -14.46 37.34
C MET A 539 17.67 -14.93 38.55
N ASN A 540 19.01 -14.98 38.46
CA ASN A 540 19.90 -14.85 39.63
C ASN A 540 21.39 -14.81 39.27
N SER A 541 21.91 -13.65 38.89
CA SER A 541 23.24 -13.22 39.33
C SER A 541 23.51 -11.78 38.92
N GLY A 542 23.65 -10.90 39.91
CA GLY A 542 24.28 -9.61 39.69
C GLY A 542 25.74 -9.80 39.29
N ASN A 543 26.15 -9.09 38.25
CA ASN A 543 27.48 -8.50 38.21
C ASN A 543 27.47 -7.27 37.30
N LEU A 544 27.78 -6.15 37.94
CA LEU A 544 28.19 -4.90 37.33
C LEU A 544 29.39 -5.14 36.42
N VAL A 545 29.31 -4.67 35.17
CA VAL A 545 30.50 -4.29 34.42
C VAL A 545 30.21 -2.95 33.75
N GLU A 546 30.89 -1.92 34.27
CA GLU A 546 31.00 -0.59 33.69
C GLU A 546 31.74 -0.62 32.36
N GLY A 547 31.33 0.27 31.45
CA GLY A 547 32.23 0.95 30.52
C GLY A 547 32.38 0.33 29.14
N MET A 548 31.66 0.88 28.17
CA MET A 548 32.22 1.21 26.86
C MET A 548 31.34 2.23 26.14
N ASP A 549 31.91 3.41 25.92
CA ASP A 549 31.40 4.51 25.09
C ASP A 549 30.82 4.00 23.77
N ASN A 550 29.63 4.48 23.41
CA ASN A 550 29.12 4.33 22.05
C ASN A 550 28.62 5.68 21.53
N THR A 551 29.56 6.43 20.95
CA THR A 551 29.27 7.48 19.98
C THR A 551 28.93 6.83 18.65
N THR A 552 27.65 6.75 18.30
CA THR A 552 27.13 6.81 16.92
C THR A 552 25.60 6.74 16.96
N GLY A 553 24.97 7.81 16.49
CA GLY A 553 23.51 7.90 16.38
C GLY A 553 22.97 7.01 15.27
N GLY A 554 21.87 6.32 15.58
CA GLY A 554 21.05 5.57 14.64
C GLY A 554 19.72 5.24 15.29
N ALA A 555 18.67 5.95 14.91
CA ALA A 555 17.31 5.71 15.36
C ALA A 555 16.83 4.32 14.93
N GLY A 556 16.47 3.47 15.90
CA GLY A 556 15.97 2.13 15.65
C GLY A 556 15.11 1.62 16.81
N ALA A 557 13.87 1.27 16.46
CA ALA A 557 13.02 0.27 17.11
C ALA A 557 12.73 0.43 18.62
N SER A 558 11.84 1.35 18.98
CA SER A 558 11.06 1.27 20.22
C SER A 558 9.75 0.49 19.95
N GLY A 559 9.85 -0.84 19.87
CA GLY A 559 8.69 -1.73 19.67
C GLY A 559 8.62 -2.89 20.67
N VAL A 560 9.53 -2.95 21.65
CA VAL A 560 9.74 -4.16 22.48
C VAL A 560 9.05 -4.06 23.85
N GLN A 561 8.58 -2.89 24.30
CA GLN A 561 7.98 -2.75 25.65
C GLN A 561 6.45 -2.88 25.72
N ALA A 562 5.74 -2.97 24.58
CA ALA A 562 4.28 -3.07 24.58
C ALA A 562 3.74 -4.52 24.70
N LEU A 563 4.62 -5.54 24.70
CA LEU A 563 4.23 -6.95 24.75
C LEU A 563 4.01 -7.48 26.18
N ASP A 564 4.64 -6.87 27.18
CA ASP A 564 4.51 -7.35 28.57
C ASP A 564 3.12 -7.12 29.17
N ASP A 565 2.38 -6.10 28.72
CA ASP A 565 1.05 -5.77 29.28
C ASP A 565 -0.12 -6.53 28.64
N TRP A 566 0.06 -7.17 27.48
CA TRP A 566 -0.98 -8.04 26.90
C TRP A 566 -1.04 -9.39 27.65
N ALA A 567 0.11 -9.94 28.02
CA ALA A 567 0.17 -11.26 28.65
C ALA A 567 -0.40 -11.29 30.08
N VAL A 568 -0.43 -10.16 30.80
CA VAL A 568 -0.79 -10.14 32.23
C VAL A 568 -2.31 -10.02 32.48
N ASN A 569 -3.09 -9.48 31.54
CA ASN A 569 -4.53 -9.23 31.75
C ASN A 569 -5.50 -10.27 31.15
N THR A 570 -4.99 -11.34 30.51
CA THR A 570 -5.85 -12.42 29.97
C THR A 570 -5.83 -13.71 30.80
N ALA A 571 -5.13 -13.72 31.93
CA ALA A 571 -5.02 -14.87 32.83
C ALA A 571 -5.88 -14.75 34.11
N GLN A 572 -7.15 -14.33 34.00
CA GLN A 572 -8.13 -14.57 35.07
C GLN A 572 -9.51 -14.94 34.50
N GLY A 573 -9.75 -16.26 34.45
CA GLY A 573 -11.04 -16.87 34.83
C GLY A 573 -12.16 -16.89 33.81
N PHE A 574 -12.23 -17.97 33.01
CA PHE A 574 -13.50 -18.65 32.70
C PHE A 574 -13.21 -20.15 32.55
N ASP A 575 -13.56 -20.91 33.58
CA ASP A 575 -13.58 -22.37 33.62
C ASP A 575 -14.92 -22.84 33.03
N TRP A 576 -14.88 -23.67 31.99
CA TRP A 576 -16.07 -24.29 31.40
C TRP A 576 -16.17 -25.74 31.87
N SER A 577 -16.93 -25.94 32.94
CA SER A 577 -17.64 -27.20 33.22
C SER A 577 -19.14 -27.00 33.00
#